data_AF-A0A5Q0TQ65-F1
#
_entry.id   AF-A0A5Q0TQ65-F1
#
_cell.length_a   1.000
_cell.length_b   1.000
_cell.length_c   1.000
_cell.angle_alpha   90.00
_cell.angle_beta   90.00
_cell.angle_gamma   90.00
#
_symmetry.space_group_name_H-M   'P 1'
#
loop_
_entity.id
_entity.type
_entity.pdbx_description
1 polymer ?
#
loop_
_entity_poly.entity_id
_entity_poly.type
_entity_poly.pdbx_seq_one_letter_code
_entity_poly.pdbx_strand_id
1 'polypeptide(L)'
;MLEDVIDPETNYSIIEMGFIRKIEEIEEGKIKITLSPPTFWCPPLFLYMILADVRQRLSDRYNNVIIQVVDHHDAEKLTSCINSGKRFEECYKDEVEGNSYMKIRERFRMKRERGDKLSSLALSINGEFCKLIYEAKRK
;
A
#
# COMPACT_ATOMS: atom_id res chain seq x y z
N MET A 1 -6.95 -13.22 0.77
CA MET A 1 -5.48 -13.43 0.68
C MET A 1 -4.81 -12.09 0.43
N LEU A 2 -3.46 -11.98 0.39
CA LEU A 2 -2.80 -10.71 0.04
C LEU A 2 -3.07 -10.27 -1.41
N GLU A 3 -3.48 -11.22 -2.27
CA GLU A 3 -3.92 -10.98 -3.64
C GLU A 3 -5.07 -9.96 -3.72
N ASP A 4 -5.94 -9.92 -2.71
CA ASP A 4 -7.09 -9.00 -2.66
C ASP A 4 -6.72 -7.59 -2.19
N VAL A 5 -5.45 -7.33 -1.85
CA VAL A 5 -4.99 -5.99 -1.51
C VAL A 5 -4.69 -5.24 -2.80
N ILE A 6 -5.64 -4.38 -3.15
CA ILE A 6 -5.65 -3.63 -4.40
C ILE A 6 -5.18 -2.21 -4.15
N ASP A 7 -4.19 -1.77 -4.93
CA ASP A 7 -3.76 -0.38 -4.88
C ASP A 7 -4.88 0.55 -5.40
N PRO A 8 -5.25 1.60 -4.63
CA PRO A 8 -6.28 2.54 -5.03
C PRO A 8 -6.01 3.25 -6.36
N GLU A 9 -4.74 3.49 -6.73
CA GLU A 9 -4.38 4.28 -7.92
C GLU A 9 -4.33 3.50 -9.23
N THR A 10 -4.15 2.18 -9.16
CA THR A 10 -3.90 1.32 -10.33
C THR A 10 -4.97 0.25 -10.52
N ASN A 11 -5.71 -0.09 -9.46
CA ASN A 11 -6.66 -1.21 -9.43
C ASN A 11 -6.04 -2.60 -9.69
N TYR A 12 -4.73 -2.75 -9.49
CA TYR A 12 -4.04 -4.04 -9.51
C TYR A 12 -3.69 -4.50 -8.10
N SER A 13 -3.48 -5.81 -7.96
CA SER A 13 -2.96 -6.38 -6.73
C SER A 13 -1.52 -5.92 -6.47
N ILE A 14 -1.19 -5.70 -5.21
CA ILE A 14 0.20 -5.46 -4.79
C ILE A 14 1.13 -6.63 -5.12
N ILE A 15 0.58 -7.83 -5.28
CA ILE A 15 1.33 -9.03 -5.71
C ILE A 15 1.70 -8.90 -7.19
N GLU A 16 0.74 -8.55 -8.04
CA GLU A 16 0.95 -8.36 -9.48
C GLU A 16 1.93 -7.23 -9.78
N MET A 17 1.94 -6.19 -8.94
CA MET A 17 2.87 -5.07 -9.05
C MET A 17 4.21 -5.30 -8.34
N GLY A 18 4.42 -6.48 -7.75
CA GLY A 18 5.71 -6.86 -7.16
C GLY A 18 6.09 -6.12 -5.88
N PHE A 19 5.13 -5.61 -5.11
CA PHE A 19 5.43 -4.87 -3.86
C PHE A 19 6.10 -5.75 -2.81
N ILE A 20 5.76 -7.04 -2.75
CA ILE A 20 6.26 -7.94 -1.71
C ILE A 20 7.73 -8.29 -2.01
N ARG A 21 8.64 -7.81 -1.17
CA ARG A 21 10.06 -8.15 -1.26
C ARG A 21 10.41 -9.41 -0.51
N LYS A 22 9.88 -9.56 0.71
CA LYS A 22 10.16 -10.69 1.60
C LYS A 22 9.02 -10.87 2.59
N ILE A 23 8.68 -12.12 2.89
CA ILE A 23 7.84 -12.50 4.03
C ILE A 23 8.65 -13.53 4.81
N GLU A 24 8.82 -13.29 6.10
CA GLU A 24 9.55 -14.20 7.00
C GLU A 24 8.81 -14.33 8.33
N GLU A 25 8.73 -15.56 8.84
CA GLU A 25 8.32 -15.81 10.21
C GLU A 25 9.53 -15.60 11.11
N ILE A 26 9.41 -14.71 12.09
CA ILE A 26 10.51 -14.35 12.99
C ILE A 26 10.42 -15.06 14.33
N GLU A 27 9.19 -15.37 14.77
CA GLU A 27 8.85 -16.16 15.95
C GLU A 27 7.51 -16.85 15.67
N GLU A 28 7.15 -17.87 16.45
CA GLU A 28 5.90 -18.62 16.25
C GLU A 28 4.68 -17.67 16.24
N GLY A 29 3.97 -17.63 15.11
CA GLY A 29 2.79 -16.78 14.93
C GLY A 29 3.10 -15.29 14.75
N LYS A 30 4.37 -14.91 14.56
CA LYS A 30 4.82 -13.55 14.30
C LYS A 30 5.57 -13.46 12.98
N ILE A 31 5.04 -12.64 12.08
CA ILE A 31 5.63 -12.46 10.75
C ILE A 31 6.17 -11.04 10.57
N LYS A 32 7.18 -10.94 9.72
CA LYS A 32 7.68 -9.70 9.16
C LYS A 32 7.48 -9.72 7.64
N ILE A 33 6.83 -8.69 7.13
CA ILE A 33 6.64 -8.48 5.69
C ILE A 33 7.36 -7.20 5.27
N THR A 34 8.20 -7.32 4.24
CA THR A 34 8.93 -6.20 3.64
C THR A 34 8.29 -5.83 2.32
N LEU A 35 7.88 -4.57 2.20
CA LEU A 35 7.20 -3.98 1.04
C LEU A 35 8.10 -2.93 0.40
N SER A 36 8.24 -2.98 -0.93
CA SER A 36 8.95 -2.00 -1.75
C SER A 36 7.98 -1.48 -2.82
N PRO A 37 7.52 -0.22 -2.75
CA PRO A 37 6.64 0.32 -3.77
C PRO A 37 7.39 0.44 -5.12
N PRO A 38 6.69 0.38 -6.26
CA PRO A 38 7.27 0.50 -7.59
C PRO A 38 8.06 1.81 -7.72
N THR A 39 7.56 2.92 -7.19
CA THR A 39 8.19 4.23 -7.27
C THR A 39 8.60 4.75 -5.88
N PHE A 40 9.75 5.44 -5.81
CA PHE A 40 10.28 6.01 -4.57
C PHE A 40 9.42 7.16 -4.02
N TRP A 41 8.72 7.86 -4.92
CA TRP A 41 7.87 9.02 -4.65
C TRP A 41 6.37 8.70 -4.73
N CYS A 42 5.98 7.43 -4.55
CA CYS A 42 4.57 7.08 -4.38
C CYS A 42 3.97 7.95 -3.26
N PRO A 43 2.74 8.48 -3.40
CA PRO A 43 2.19 9.32 -2.34
C PRO A 43 2.05 8.52 -1.02
N PRO A 44 2.58 9.01 0.11
CA PRO A 44 2.55 8.29 1.38
C PRO A 44 1.14 7.87 1.81
N LEU A 45 0.14 8.67 1.43
CA LEU A 45 -1.27 8.40 1.69
C LEU A 45 -1.76 7.10 1.06
N PHE A 46 -1.47 6.87 -0.22
CA PHE A 46 -1.89 5.66 -0.93
C PHE A 46 -1.11 4.45 -0.45
N LEU A 47 0.20 4.60 -0.25
CA LEU A 47 1.00 3.53 0.33
C LEU A 47 0.47 3.15 1.71
N TYR A 48 0.16 4.11 2.58
CA TYR A 48 -0.43 3.81 3.88
C TYR A 48 -1.79 3.09 3.78
N MET A 49 -2.66 3.41 2.81
CA MET A 49 -3.90 2.65 2.55
C MET A 49 -3.60 1.18 2.27
N ILE A 50 -2.61 0.92 1.40
CA ILE A 50 -2.15 -0.43 1.09
C ILE A 50 -1.62 -1.13 2.35
N LEU A 51 -0.76 -0.47 3.13
CA LEU A 51 -0.17 -1.07 4.34
C LEU A 51 -1.25 -1.41 5.38
N ALA A 52 -2.26 -0.55 5.53
CA ALA A 52 -3.40 -0.80 6.41
C ALA A 52 -4.21 -2.02 5.96
N ASP A 53 -4.47 -2.16 4.66
CA ASP A 53 -5.17 -3.30 4.10
C ASP A 53 -4.35 -4.60 4.23
N VAL A 54 -3.03 -4.54 4.02
CA VAL A 54 -2.10 -5.65 4.30
C VAL A 54 -2.17 -6.08 5.76
N ARG A 55 -2.05 -5.12 6.70
CA ARG A 55 -2.11 -5.40 8.13
C ARG A 55 -3.41 -6.09 8.48
N GLN A 56 -4.54 -5.55 8.03
CA GLN A 56 -5.86 -6.12 8.27
C GLN A 56 -5.95 -7.57 7.78
N ARG A 57 -5.51 -7.85 6.54
CA ARG A 57 -5.59 -9.21 5.97
C ARG A 57 -4.69 -10.24 6.68
N LEU A 58 -3.59 -9.79 7.27
CA LEU A 58 -2.65 -10.67 7.97
C LEU A 58 -3.00 -10.84 9.46
N SER A 59 -3.64 -9.85 10.08
CA SER A 59 -4.05 -9.92 11.49
C SER A 59 -5.05 -11.03 11.79
N ASP A 60 -5.81 -11.51 10.79
CA ASP A 60 -6.71 -12.65 10.96
C ASP A 60 -5.98 -14.00 11.07
N ARG A 61 -4.69 -14.06 10.68
CA ARG A 61 -3.91 -15.31 10.56
C ARG A 61 -2.68 -15.36 11.45
N TYR A 62 -2.17 -14.20 11.86
CA TYR A 62 -0.95 -14.09 12.65
C TYR A 62 -1.20 -13.22 13.88
N ASN A 63 -0.63 -13.63 15.01
CA ASN A 63 -0.77 -12.92 16.28
C ASN A 63 -0.10 -11.55 16.23
N ASN A 64 0.99 -11.43 15.47
CA ASN A 64 1.73 -10.20 15.33
C ASN A 64 2.32 -10.06 13.92
N VAL A 65 2.09 -8.89 13.31
CA VAL A 65 2.48 -8.58 11.94
C VAL A 65 3.32 -7.32 11.97
N ILE A 66 4.60 -7.45 11.63
CA ILE A 66 5.52 -6.32 11.45
C ILE A 66 5.62 -6.00 9.97
N ILE A 67 5.31 -4.76 9.61
CA ILE A 67 5.38 -4.28 8.23
C ILE A 67 6.59 -3.36 8.09
N GLN A 68 7.53 -3.69 7.21
CA GLN A 68 8.66 -2.85 6.87
C GLN A 68 8.50 -2.28 5.46
N VAL A 69 8.59 -0.96 5.32
CA VAL A 69 8.66 -0.29 4.01
C VAL A 69 10.13 -0.04 3.68
N VAL A 70 10.51 -0.26 2.42
CA VAL A 70 11.83 0.06 1.87
C VAL A 70 11.66 0.79 0.53
N ASP A 71 12.74 1.37 0.00
CA ASP A 71 12.78 2.05 -1.32
C ASP A 71 11.71 3.15 -1.51
N HIS A 72 11.44 3.91 -0.46
CA HIS A 72 10.48 5.01 -0.44
C HIS A 72 11.02 6.19 0.36
N HIS A 73 10.74 7.43 -0.05
CA HIS A 73 11.24 8.63 0.62
C HIS A 73 10.85 8.71 2.11
N ASP A 74 9.61 8.31 2.43
CA ASP A 74 9.07 8.25 3.80
C ASP A 74 9.04 6.83 4.40
N ALA A 75 9.94 5.94 3.97
CA ALA A 75 9.94 4.53 4.39
C ALA A 75 9.94 4.35 5.93
N GLU A 76 10.79 5.08 6.65
CA GLU A 76 10.90 4.99 8.11
C GLU A 76 9.64 5.50 8.82
N LYS A 77 9.13 6.65 8.39
CA LYS A 77 7.92 7.28 8.94
C LYS A 77 6.69 6.39 8.73
N LEU A 78 6.51 5.84 7.52
CA LEU A 78 5.43 4.90 7.21
C LEU A 78 5.54 3.61 8.03
N THR A 79 6.74 3.03 8.10
CA THR A 79 7.01 1.81 8.89
C THR A 79 6.66 2.03 10.36
N SER A 80 7.12 3.14 10.95
CA SER A 80 6.81 3.49 12.34
C SER A 80 5.30 3.70 12.54
N CYS A 81 4.68 4.46 11.65
CA CYS A 81 3.26 4.78 11.72
C CYS A 81 2.37 3.52 11.69
N ILE A 82 2.56 2.65 10.68
CA ILE A 82 1.71 1.48 10.51
C ILE A 82 1.88 0.49 11.65
N ASN A 83 3.11 0.26 12.14
CA ASN A 83 3.35 -0.69 13.23
C ASN A 83 2.83 -0.16 14.58
N SER A 84 2.85 1.16 14.78
CA SER A 84 2.28 1.79 15.98
C SER A 84 0.75 1.74 16.06
N GLY A 85 0.07 1.34 14.99
CA GLY A 85 -1.40 1.31 14.93
C GLY A 85 -2.06 2.70 14.94
N LYS A 86 -1.25 3.75 14.73
CA LYS A 86 -1.74 5.14 14.59
C LYS A 86 -2.41 5.31 13.25
N ARG A 87 -3.40 6.20 13.18
CA ARG A 87 -4.01 6.63 11.92
C ARG A 87 -3.02 7.45 11.08
N PHE A 88 -3.25 7.52 9.78
CA PHE A 88 -2.44 8.32 8.86
C PHE A 88 -2.30 9.77 9.32
N GLU A 89 -3.42 10.40 9.70
CA GLU A 89 -3.45 11.81 10.07
C GLU A 89 -2.71 12.10 11.38
N GLU A 90 -2.55 11.11 12.25
CA GLU A 90 -1.74 11.25 13.47
C GLU A 90 -0.23 11.28 13.15
N CYS A 91 0.18 10.57 12.10
CA CYS A 91 1.58 10.49 11.68
C CYS A 91 1.99 11.63 10.74
N TYR A 92 1.03 12.18 10.00
CA TYR A 92 1.23 13.24 9.00
C TYR A 92 0.51 14.54 9.37
N LYS A 93 0.27 14.78 10.67
CA LYS A 93 -0.51 15.92 11.19
C LYS A 93 -0.11 17.30 10.65
N ASP A 94 1.16 17.49 10.29
CA ASP A 94 1.70 18.77 9.80
C ASP A 94 1.58 18.91 8.27
N GLU A 95 1.17 17.83 7.59
CA GLU A 95 1.07 17.71 6.13
C GLU A 95 -0.37 17.46 5.65
N VAL A 96 -1.25 16.98 6.53
CA VAL A 96 -2.65 16.71 6.19
C VAL A 96 -3.64 17.38 7.15
N GLU A 97 -4.70 17.93 6.56
CA GLU A 97 -5.80 18.53 7.30
C GLU A 97 -7.02 17.59 7.39
N GLY A 98 -7.65 17.55 8.56
CA GLY A 98 -8.96 16.92 8.77
C GLY A 98 -9.05 15.46 8.33
N ASN A 99 -10.19 15.07 7.74
CA ASN A 99 -10.47 13.69 7.33
C ASN A 99 -10.02 13.39 5.88
N SER A 100 -8.82 13.83 5.51
CA SER A 100 -8.30 13.69 4.14
C SER A 100 -8.15 12.22 3.72
N TYR A 101 -7.78 11.34 4.67
CA TYR A 101 -7.62 9.91 4.41
C TYR A 101 -8.91 9.26 3.89
N MET A 102 -10.00 9.35 4.65
CA MET A 102 -11.26 8.70 4.26
C MET A 102 -11.85 9.34 3.01
N LYS A 103 -11.75 10.67 2.86
CA LYS A 103 -12.23 11.37 1.67
C LYS A 103 -11.56 10.87 0.40
N ILE A 104 -10.23 10.70 0.41
CA ILE A 104 -9.49 10.20 -0.74
C ILE A 104 -9.78 8.72 -0.97
N ARG A 105 -9.79 7.90 0.08
CA ARG A 105 -10.13 6.47 -0.03
C ARG A 105 -11.49 6.26 -0.70
N GLU A 106 -12.48 7.02 -0.27
CA GLU A 106 -13.85 6.97 -0.80
C GLU A 106 -13.93 7.47 -2.25
N ARG A 107 -13.23 8.55 -2.59
CA ARG A 107 -13.17 9.06 -3.96
C ARG A 107 -12.62 8.01 -4.94
N PHE A 108 -11.55 7.32 -4.58
CA PHE A 108 -10.97 6.29 -5.44
C PHE A 108 -11.82 5.02 -5.48
N ARG A 109 -12.51 4.66 -4.38
CA ARG A 109 -13.54 3.61 -4.38
C ARG A 109 -14.64 3.91 -5.40
N MET A 110 -15.25 5.09 -5.32
CA MET A 110 -16.31 5.51 -6.25
C MET A 110 -15.81 5.56 -7.70
N LYS A 111 -14.57 6.02 -7.94
CA LYS A 111 -13.98 6.03 -9.29
C LYS A 111 -13.90 4.64 -9.90
N ARG A 112 -13.53 3.63 -9.09
CA ARG A 112 -13.49 2.23 -9.51
C ARG A 112 -14.89 1.69 -9.78
N GLU A 113 -15.82 1.92 -8.86
CA GLU A 113 -17.20 1.41 -8.95
C GLU A 113 -17.99 2.02 -10.12
N ARG A 114 -17.68 3.27 -10.49
CA ARG A 114 -18.29 3.91 -11.66
C ARG A 114 -18.05 3.12 -12.96
N GLY A 115 -16.92 2.43 -13.07
CA GLY A 115 -16.63 1.52 -14.19
C GLY A 115 -16.66 2.18 -15.58
N ASP A 116 -16.51 3.50 -15.67
CA ASP A 116 -16.49 4.17 -16.97
C ASP A 116 -15.17 3.85 -17.71
N LYS A 117 -15.25 3.78 -19.05
CA LYS A 117 -14.13 3.32 -19.90
C LYS A 117 -12.85 4.13 -19.68
N LEU A 118 -12.97 5.45 -19.48
CA LEU A 118 -11.81 6.33 -19.30
C LEU A 118 -11.16 6.11 -17.94
N SER A 119 -11.97 6.04 -16.88
CA SER A 119 -11.46 5.73 -15.53
C SER A 119 -10.79 4.36 -15.49
N SER A 120 -11.42 3.34 -16.09
CA SER A 120 -10.84 2.00 -16.16
C SER A 120 -9.51 2.01 -16.91
N LEU A 121 -9.44 2.64 -18.09
CA LEU A 121 -8.21 2.72 -18.87
C LEU A 121 -7.10 3.46 -18.12
N ALA A 122 -7.42 4.58 -17.46
CA ALA A 122 -6.43 5.35 -16.71
C ALA A 122 -5.83 4.54 -15.55
N LEU A 123 -6.66 3.79 -14.81
CA LEU A 123 -6.19 2.90 -13.74
C LEU A 123 -5.31 1.77 -14.32
N SER A 124 -5.75 1.17 -15.44
CA SER A 124 -4.98 0.12 -16.12
C SER A 124 -3.60 0.61 -16.56
N ILE A 125 -3.52 1.78 -17.19
CA ILE A 125 -2.24 2.37 -17.63
C ILE A 125 -1.31 2.60 -16.45
N ASN A 126 -1.81 3.13 -15.34
CA ASN A 126 -1.00 3.35 -14.14
C ASN A 126 -0.43 2.04 -13.59
N GLY A 127 -1.22 0.98 -13.58
CA GLY A 127 -0.78 -0.32 -13.10
C GLY A 127 0.25 -0.98 -13.99
N GLU A 128 0.05 -0.96 -15.31
CA GLU A 128 1.06 -1.47 -16.26
C GLU A 128 2.37 -0.67 -16.16
N PHE A 129 2.30 0.66 -15.95
CA PHE A 129 3.48 1.46 -15.67
C PHE A 129 4.20 1.02 -14.38
N CYS A 130 3.46 0.77 -13.30
CA CYS A 130 4.03 0.27 -12.05
C CYS A 130 4.75 -1.08 -12.24
N LYS A 131 4.18 -2.00 -13.02
CA LYS A 131 4.82 -3.29 -13.35
C LYS A 131 6.12 -3.10 -14.11
N LEU A 132 6.14 -2.21 -15.12
CA LEU A 132 7.36 -1.91 -15.88
C LEU A 132 8.47 -1.34 -15.00
N ILE A 133 8.14 -0.42 -14.08
CA ILE A 133 9.12 0.13 -13.14
C ILE A 133 9.66 -0.97 -12.22
N TYR A 134 8.79 -1.86 -11.72
CA TYR A 134 9.20 -3.00 -10.92
C TYR A 134 10.17 -3.92 -11.68
N GLU A 135 9.85 -4.27 -12.93
CA GLU A 135 10.73 -5.08 -13.78
C GLU A 135 12.10 -4.42 -14.00
N ALA A 136 12.12 -3.09 -14.19
CA ALA A 136 13.37 -2.34 -14.32
C ALA A 136 14.22 -2.36 -13.04
N LYS A 137 13.60 -2.29 -11.85
CA LYS A 137 14.30 -2.39 -10.55
C LYS A 137 14.92 -3.76 -10.28
N ARG A 138 14.47 -4.82 -10.98
CA ARG A 138 14.96 -6.19 -10.79
C ARG A 138 16.15 -6.57 -11.69
N LYS A 139 16.43 -5.78 -12.72
CA LYS A 139 17.58 -5.94 -13.59
C LYS A 139 18.80 -5.28 -12.98
#